data_AF-A0A955DAF8-F1
#
_entry.id   AF-A0A955DAF8-F1
#
_cell.length_a   1.000
_cell.length_b   1.000
_cell.length_c   1.000
_cell.angle_alpha   90.00
_cell.angle_beta   90.00
_cell.angle_gamma   90.00
#
_symmetry.space_group_name_H-M   'P 1'
#
loop_
_entity.id
_entity.type
_entity.pdbx_description
1 polymer ?
#
loop_
_entity_poly.entity_id
_entity_poly.type
_entity_poly.pdbx_seq_one_letter_code
_entity_poly.pdbx_strand_id
1 'polypeptide(L)'
;MRQRIVLLSGQVCAGKTTLAANLAARFDALHIKTRECIAALQRGVPAERGAMQAAGEQLDQQTNGAWVVTALQARLNELQDDGNRIVVLDAVRIPDQINAIRRGYGMGVIHIHLEAPTEVLEARYRTRTDSNMKELPDYSAVMENATERQVASLADLADVVISSERCTVEDVLLRAASHIGVFGRTYSRTVDVIVGGQYGSEGKGQIAAYLAEEYELLVRVGGPNAGHTVWEDPKPYTFHHLPSGTRRNPNARLAIGAGAVVRLPTLLREIGECQVEASRLSIDPQVMVISDEDVESESHLKAAMGSTGQGVGAATARRILDRHRRRSDVTLAENTEALRPFVRPVADALDRAFAGGEPVMLEGTQGTGLSLYHGRYPYVTSRDTTVAGCLAEAGISPSRVRKVLMVCRTYPIRVQDPEDGTSGPMSREISWETVAHRSGLPLDELQRVERTSTTHRRRRVGEFDWALLRSSASLNAPTDIALTFVDYLSVQNRTASRVEQLQEESLRFIEEVERVAAAPVSLLSVRFEYRAIIDRRRW
;
A
#
# COMPACT_ATOMS: atom_id res chain seq x y z
N MET A 1 -14.16 -20.28 4.68
CA MET A 1 -12.87 -20.87 5.16
C MET A 1 -13.10 -21.47 6.55
N ARG A 2 -12.25 -22.38 7.05
CA ARG A 2 -12.31 -22.78 8.46
C ARG A 2 -11.65 -21.68 9.31
N GLN A 3 -12.29 -21.30 10.41
CA GLN A 3 -11.80 -20.27 11.33
C GLN A 3 -10.41 -20.65 11.85
N ARG A 4 -9.47 -19.71 11.83
CA ARG A 4 -8.09 -19.90 12.31
C ARG A 4 -7.99 -19.44 13.74
N ILE A 5 -7.71 -20.34 14.67
CA ILE A 5 -7.62 -20.03 16.09
C ILE A 5 -6.18 -20.18 16.55
N VAL A 6 -5.66 -19.13 17.17
CA VAL A 6 -4.31 -19.06 17.72
C VAL A 6 -4.43 -19.10 19.23
N LEU A 7 -3.87 -20.13 19.84
CA LEU A 7 -3.79 -20.27 21.29
C LEU A 7 -2.43 -19.77 21.74
N LEU A 8 -2.41 -18.82 22.66
CA LEU A 8 -1.16 -18.37 23.27
C LEU A 8 -1.02 -18.95 24.67
N SER A 9 0.12 -19.60 24.92
CA SER A 9 0.53 -20.01 26.26
C SER A 9 1.96 -19.54 26.55
N GLY A 10 2.40 -19.74 27.79
CA GLY A 10 3.66 -19.18 28.31
C GLY A 10 3.45 -18.55 29.67
N GLN A 11 4.50 -18.49 30.47
CA GLN A 11 4.42 -17.93 31.82
C GLN A 11 4.09 -16.43 31.81
N VAL A 12 3.70 -15.87 32.95
CA VAL A 12 3.59 -14.41 33.14
C VAL A 12 4.90 -13.75 32.69
N CYS A 13 4.76 -12.64 31.94
CA CYS A 13 5.86 -11.88 31.32
C CYS A 13 6.56 -12.52 30.09
N ALA A 14 6.05 -13.63 29.57
CA ALA A 14 6.58 -14.25 28.35
C ALA A 14 6.27 -13.47 27.04
N GLY A 15 5.48 -12.39 27.08
CA GLY A 15 5.18 -11.54 25.91
C GLY A 15 3.88 -11.87 25.16
N LYS A 16 3.01 -12.73 25.71
CA LYS A 16 1.76 -13.18 25.05
C LYS A 16 0.85 -12.03 24.60
N THR A 17 0.55 -11.11 25.51
CA THR A 17 -0.34 -9.97 25.22
C THR A 17 0.27 -9.03 24.18
N THR A 18 1.59 -8.84 24.17
CA THR A 18 2.30 -8.07 23.14
C THR A 18 2.17 -8.75 21.78
N LEU A 19 2.39 -10.07 21.71
CA LEU A 19 2.21 -10.83 20.47
C LEU A 19 0.76 -10.73 19.96
N ALA A 20 -0.23 -10.92 20.83
CA ALA A 20 -1.63 -10.84 20.45
C ALA A 20 -2.03 -9.44 19.93
N ALA A 21 -1.58 -8.38 20.61
CA ALA A 21 -1.80 -7.00 20.18
C ALA A 21 -1.15 -6.72 18.82
N ASN A 22 0.08 -7.22 18.59
CA ASN A 22 0.77 -7.03 17.32
C ASN A 22 0.14 -7.83 16.17
N LEU A 23 -0.34 -9.05 16.43
CA LEU A 23 -1.12 -9.84 15.45
C LEU A 23 -2.42 -9.11 15.09
N ALA A 24 -3.10 -8.51 16.08
CA ALA A 24 -4.31 -7.73 15.86
C ALA A 24 -4.03 -6.47 15.03
N ALA A 25 -2.97 -5.73 15.38
CA ALA A 25 -2.60 -4.50 14.71
C ALA A 25 -2.13 -4.72 13.26
N ARG A 26 -1.29 -5.73 13.00
CA ARG A 26 -0.66 -5.94 11.69
C ARG A 26 -1.49 -6.83 10.75
N PHE A 27 -2.13 -7.86 11.28
CA PHE A 27 -2.80 -8.89 10.47
C PHE A 27 -4.31 -8.96 10.73
N ASP A 28 -4.89 -7.92 11.35
CA ASP A 28 -6.33 -7.79 11.59
C ASP A 28 -6.93 -8.97 12.39
N ALA A 29 -6.11 -9.56 13.26
CA ALA A 29 -6.52 -10.64 14.12
C ALA A 29 -7.46 -10.15 15.24
N LEU A 30 -8.46 -10.95 15.56
CA LEU A 30 -9.36 -10.71 16.68
C LEU A 30 -8.70 -11.18 17.98
N HIS A 31 -8.27 -10.24 18.82
CA HIS A 31 -7.68 -10.53 20.13
C HIS A 31 -8.76 -10.74 21.19
N ILE A 32 -8.89 -11.97 21.69
CA ILE A 32 -9.81 -12.33 22.78
C ILE A 32 -8.98 -12.74 23.99
N LYS A 33 -9.25 -12.14 25.15
CA LYS A 33 -8.57 -12.51 26.40
C LYS A 33 -9.40 -13.51 27.17
N THR A 34 -8.78 -14.59 27.65
CA THR A 34 -9.46 -15.63 28.45
C THR A 34 -10.14 -15.05 29.70
N ARG A 35 -9.61 -13.96 30.28
CA ARG A 35 -10.24 -13.26 31.40
C ARG A 35 -11.59 -12.59 31.06
N GLU A 36 -11.75 -12.11 29.83
CA GLU A 36 -13.01 -11.50 29.36
C GLU A 36 -14.09 -12.57 29.20
N CYS A 37 -13.66 -13.78 28.80
CA CYS A 37 -14.50 -14.97 28.77
C CYS A 37 -14.97 -15.38 30.18
N ILE A 38 -14.07 -15.35 31.17
CA ILE A 38 -14.42 -15.64 32.59
C ILE A 38 -15.44 -14.62 33.10
N ALA A 39 -15.19 -13.32 32.90
CA ALA A 39 -16.09 -12.27 33.35
C ALA A 39 -17.49 -12.35 32.71
N ALA A 40 -17.58 -12.83 31.46
CA ALA A 40 -18.85 -13.06 30.77
C ALA A 40 -19.62 -14.26 31.35
N LEU A 41 -18.93 -15.35 31.70
CA LEU A 41 -19.53 -16.57 32.25
C LEU A 41 -19.88 -16.45 33.75
N GLN A 42 -19.07 -15.73 34.53
CA GLN A 42 -19.24 -15.54 35.97
C GLN A 42 -19.33 -14.05 36.29
N ARG A 43 -20.56 -13.51 36.30
CA ARG A 43 -20.81 -12.10 36.64
C ARG A 43 -20.44 -11.83 38.11
N GLY A 44 -19.65 -10.78 38.34
CA GLY A 44 -19.30 -10.30 39.69
C GLY A 44 -17.92 -10.70 40.22
N VAL A 45 -17.10 -11.41 39.43
CA VAL A 45 -15.69 -11.69 39.80
C VAL A 45 -14.90 -10.36 39.83
N PRO A 46 -14.24 -10.01 40.95
CA PRO A 46 -13.41 -8.81 41.05
C PRO A 46 -12.31 -8.77 39.99
N ALA A 47 -11.99 -7.56 39.50
CA ALA A 47 -10.88 -7.32 38.57
C ALA A 47 -9.52 -7.34 39.32
N GLU A 48 -9.24 -8.43 40.02
CA GLU A 48 -7.99 -8.72 40.73
C GLU A 48 -7.40 -10.04 40.21
N ARG A 49 -6.06 -10.12 40.12
CA ARG A 49 -5.40 -11.30 39.51
C ARG A 49 -5.79 -12.60 40.18
N GLY A 50 -5.73 -12.63 41.52
CA GLY A 50 -6.04 -13.80 42.31
C GLY A 50 -7.50 -14.25 42.14
N ALA A 51 -8.45 -13.32 42.13
CA ALA A 51 -9.87 -13.63 41.95
C ALA A 51 -10.16 -14.22 40.56
N MET A 52 -9.57 -13.65 39.50
CA MET A 52 -9.70 -14.16 38.13
C MET A 52 -9.01 -15.52 37.93
N GLN A 53 -7.89 -15.77 38.63
CA GLN A 53 -7.24 -17.08 38.64
C GLN A 53 -8.12 -18.14 39.29
N ALA A 54 -8.65 -17.87 40.49
CA ALA A 54 -9.52 -18.80 41.21
C ALA A 54 -10.82 -19.13 40.44
N ALA A 55 -11.45 -18.11 39.83
CA ALA A 55 -12.63 -18.28 38.98
C ALA A 55 -12.35 -19.20 37.78
N GLY A 56 -11.21 -18.99 37.10
CA GLY A 56 -10.76 -19.84 36.00
C GLY A 56 -10.50 -21.29 36.43
N GLU A 57 -9.80 -21.48 37.57
CA GLU A 57 -9.52 -22.82 38.12
C GLU A 57 -10.80 -23.57 38.50
N GLN A 58 -11.80 -22.87 39.04
CA GLN A 58 -13.10 -23.48 39.34
C GLN A 58 -13.82 -23.94 38.05
N LEU A 59 -13.80 -23.12 36.99
CA LEU A 59 -14.37 -23.49 35.69
C LEU A 59 -13.60 -24.66 35.06
N ASP A 60 -12.28 -24.68 35.19
CA ASP A 60 -11.44 -25.78 34.72
C ASP A 60 -11.79 -27.09 35.43
N GLN A 61 -11.94 -27.08 36.76
CA GLN A 61 -12.34 -28.26 37.55
C GLN A 61 -13.75 -28.76 37.19
N GLN A 62 -14.69 -27.84 36.97
CA GLN A 62 -16.09 -28.19 36.67
C GLN A 62 -16.28 -28.75 35.26
N THR A 63 -15.50 -28.27 34.29
CA THR A 63 -15.73 -28.56 32.87
C THR A 63 -14.59 -29.33 32.20
N ASN A 64 -13.55 -29.67 32.96
CA ASN A 64 -12.30 -30.21 32.45
C ASN A 64 -11.75 -29.35 31.29
N GLY A 65 -11.68 -28.04 31.53
CA GLY A 65 -11.25 -27.04 30.55
C GLY A 65 -12.22 -26.79 29.38
N ALA A 66 -13.36 -27.47 29.26
CA ALA A 66 -14.26 -27.29 28.11
C ALA A 66 -14.94 -25.91 28.04
N TRP A 67 -15.01 -25.18 29.17
CA TRP A 67 -15.62 -23.87 29.24
C TRP A 67 -15.02 -22.84 28.25
N VAL A 68 -13.72 -22.95 27.91
CA VAL A 68 -13.07 -22.01 26.98
C VAL A 68 -13.67 -22.09 25.57
N VAL A 69 -14.15 -23.27 25.15
CA VAL A 69 -14.80 -23.44 23.84
C VAL A 69 -16.13 -22.71 23.82
N THR A 70 -16.97 -22.94 24.83
CA THR A 70 -18.28 -22.29 24.95
C THR A 70 -18.14 -20.78 25.04
N ALA A 71 -17.15 -20.30 25.82
CA ALA A 71 -16.93 -18.87 25.97
C ALA A 71 -16.41 -18.23 24.67
N LEU A 72 -15.49 -18.91 23.98
CA LEU A 72 -14.98 -18.44 22.69
C LEU A 72 -16.11 -18.35 21.65
N GLN A 73 -16.95 -19.38 21.55
CA GLN A 73 -18.12 -19.38 20.66
C GLN A 73 -19.09 -18.22 20.99
N ALA A 74 -19.39 -18.01 22.27
CA ALA A 74 -20.25 -16.91 22.71
C ALA A 74 -19.68 -15.55 22.29
N ARG A 75 -18.37 -15.33 22.51
CA ARG A 75 -17.69 -14.08 22.13
C ARG A 75 -17.65 -13.86 20.62
N LEU A 76 -17.40 -14.91 19.83
CA LEU A 76 -17.43 -14.81 18.37
C LEU A 76 -18.82 -14.46 17.84
N ASN A 77 -19.87 -15.03 18.44
CA ASN A 77 -21.26 -14.69 18.11
C ASN A 77 -21.60 -13.25 18.49
N GLU A 78 -21.20 -12.78 19.68
CA GLU A 78 -21.38 -11.40 20.12
C GLU A 78 -20.69 -10.39 19.20
N LEU A 79 -19.50 -10.75 18.69
CA LEU A 79 -18.70 -9.92 17.79
C LEU A 79 -19.11 -10.05 16.32
N GLN A 80 -20.10 -10.88 16.01
CA GLN A 80 -20.59 -11.15 14.66
C GLN A 80 -19.45 -11.54 13.70
N ASP A 81 -18.50 -12.35 14.18
CA ASP A 81 -17.39 -12.82 13.35
C ASP A 81 -17.88 -13.73 12.21
N ASP A 82 -17.46 -13.44 10.98
CA ASP A 82 -17.85 -14.16 9.78
C ASP A 82 -17.03 -15.46 9.55
N GLY A 83 -16.10 -15.76 10.46
CA GLY A 83 -15.22 -16.92 10.42
C GLY A 83 -13.99 -16.76 9.53
N ASN A 84 -13.76 -15.58 8.93
CA ASN A 84 -12.61 -15.36 8.04
C ASN A 84 -11.38 -14.79 8.76
N ARG A 85 -11.56 -14.22 9.96
CA ARG A 85 -10.48 -13.60 10.74
C ARG A 85 -9.63 -14.63 11.49
N ILE A 86 -8.39 -14.24 11.78
CA ILE A 86 -7.54 -14.95 12.73
C ILE A 86 -8.04 -14.60 14.12
N VAL A 87 -8.35 -15.59 14.95
CA VAL A 87 -8.81 -15.39 16.32
C VAL A 87 -7.69 -15.75 17.27
N VAL A 88 -7.18 -14.79 18.04
CA VAL A 88 -6.11 -15.02 19.02
C VAL A 88 -6.71 -15.10 20.41
N LEU A 89 -6.69 -16.28 21.02
CA LEU A 89 -7.06 -16.48 22.42
C LEU A 89 -5.83 -16.33 23.31
N ASP A 90 -5.75 -15.20 24.00
CA ASP A 90 -4.64 -14.83 24.88
C ASP A 90 -4.78 -15.53 26.24
N ALA A 91 -3.89 -16.51 26.45
CA ALA A 91 -3.68 -17.35 27.63
C ALA A 91 -4.59 -18.59 27.75
N VAL A 92 -4.12 -19.73 27.22
CA VAL A 92 -4.49 -21.07 27.69
C VAL A 92 -3.49 -21.54 28.75
N ARG A 93 -3.96 -22.27 29.76
CA ARG A 93 -3.21 -22.57 30.98
C ARG A 93 -3.09 -24.04 31.34
N ILE A 94 -3.93 -24.90 30.75
CA ILE A 94 -3.89 -26.35 30.98
C ILE A 94 -4.03 -27.12 29.66
N PRO A 95 -3.50 -28.37 29.58
CA PRO A 95 -3.63 -29.23 28.41
C PRO A 95 -5.08 -29.42 27.94
N ASP A 96 -6.01 -29.54 28.88
CA ASP A 96 -7.40 -29.83 28.57
C ASP A 96 -8.12 -28.68 27.85
N GLN A 97 -7.75 -27.43 28.12
CA GLN A 97 -8.25 -26.28 27.35
C GLN A 97 -7.80 -26.35 25.88
N ILE A 98 -6.50 -26.64 25.65
CA ILE A 98 -5.94 -26.79 24.29
C ILE A 98 -6.65 -27.93 23.56
N ASN A 99 -6.78 -29.08 24.21
CA ASN A 99 -7.43 -30.26 23.64
C ASN A 99 -8.92 -30.03 23.37
N ALA A 100 -9.63 -29.32 24.26
CA ALA A 100 -11.03 -28.97 24.06
C ALA A 100 -11.21 -28.08 22.82
N ILE A 101 -10.37 -27.04 22.66
CA ILE A 101 -10.43 -26.16 21.49
C ILE A 101 -10.06 -26.92 20.20
N ARG A 102 -9.01 -27.74 20.23
CA ARG A 102 -8.64 -28.61 19.09
C ARG A 102 -9.78 -29.56 18.71
N ARG A 103 -10.53 -30.12 19.66
CA ARG A 103 -11.74 -30.92 19.38
C ARG A 103 -12.86 -30.09 18.78
N GLY A 104 -13.07 -28.87 19.26
CA GLY A 104 -14.15 -27.99 18.80
C GLY A 104 -13.93 -27.38 17.40
N TYR A 105 -12.69 -27.03 17.07
CA TYR A 105 -12.36 -26.27 15.85
C TYR A 105 -11.43 -27.01 14.88
N GLY A 106 -10.92 -28.18 15.27
CA GLY A 106 -10.15 -29.09 14.43
C GLY A 106 -8.76 -28.55 14.05
N MET A 107 -8.35 -28.86 12.82
CA MET A 107 -7.01 -28.54 12.29
C MET A 107 -6.74 -27.03 12.08
N GLY A 108 -7.71 -26.16 12.32
CA GLY A 108 -7.54 -24.70 12.25
C GLY A 108 -6.93 -24.08 13.51
N VAL A 109 -6.65 -24.90 14.53
CA VAL A 109 -6.10 -24.46 15.83
C VAL A 109 -4.59 -24.58 15.82
N ILE A 110 -3.92 -23.47 16.16
CA ILE A 110 -2.46 -23.37 16.21
C ILE A 110 -2.07 -22.87 17.60
N HIS A 111 -1.28 -23.66 18.30
CA HIS A 111 -0.82 -23.38 19.65
C HIS A 111 0.61 -22.85 19.62
N ILE A 112 0.79 -21.62 20.09
CA ILE A 112 2.07 -20.93 20.20
C ILE A 112 2.41 -20.79 21.67
N HIS A 113 3.52 -21.39 22.09
CA HIS A 113 4.06 -21.23 23.44
C HIS A 113 5.20 -20.22 23.43
N LEU A 114 5.12 -19.21 24.29
CA LEU A 114 6.20 -18.26 24.51
C LEU A 114 6.96 -18.60 25.79
N GLU A 115 8.27 -18.64 25.71
CA GLU A 115 9.16 -18.92 26.85
C GLU A 115 10.23 -17.84 27.02
N ALA A 116 10.77 -17.75 28.23
CA ALA A 116 12.02 -17.06 28.55
C ALA A 116 12.55 -17.61 29.88
N PRO A 117 13.86 -17.47 30.17
CA PRO A 117 14.41 -17.80 31.48
C PRO A 117 13.69 -17.08 32.61
N THR A 118 13.56 -17.72 33.77
CA THR A 118 12.85 -17.15 34.94
C THR A 118 13.40 -15.79 35.36
N GLU A 119 14.71 -15.61 35.32
CA GLU A 119 15.38 -14.32 35.63
C GLU A 119 14.90 -13.18 34.72
N VAL A 120 14.69 -13.49 33.44
CA VAL A 120 14.20 -12.53 32.44
C VAL A 120 12.72 -12.20 32.67
N LEU A 121 11.91 -13.22 32.98
CA LEU A 121 10.49 -13.04 33.29
C LEU A 121 10.29 -12.20 34.56
N GLU A 122 11.10 -12.45 35.59
CA GLU A 122 11.10 -11.68 36.84
C GLU A 122 11.52 -10.22 36.60
N ALA A 123 12.58 -9.99 35.84
CA ALA A 123 13.02 -8.64 35.47
C ALA A 123 11.92 -7.86 34.71
N ARG A 124 11.22 -8.52 33.79
CA ARG A 124 10.06 -7.95 33.07
C ARG A 124 8.87 -7.70 33.99
N TYR A 125 8.67 -8.54 35.01
CA TYR A 125 7.60 -8.35 36.00
C TYR A 125 7.84 -7.11 36.86
N ARG A 126 9.08 -6.91 37.36
CA ARG A 126 9.44 -5.76 38.20
C ARG A 126 9.31 -4.41 37.50
N THR A 127 9.53 -4.38 36.19
CA THR A 127 9.49 -3.16 35.36
C THR A 127 8.11 -2.88 34.77
N ARG A 128 7.12 -3.73 35.05
CA ARG A 128 5.76 -3.60 34.53
C ARG A 128 5.01 -2.49 35.30
N THR A 129 4.81 -1.35 34.66
CA THR A 129 4.16 -0.17 35.23
C THR A 129 2.65 -0.08 34.94
N ASP A 130 2.12 -0.93 34.06
CA ASP A 130 0.80 -0.73 33.47
C ASP A 130 -0.04 -2.02 33.47
N SER A 131 -0.69 -2.28 34.61
CA SER A 131 -1.74 -3.29 34.70
C SER A 131 -3.02 -2.62 35.20
N ASN A 132 -4.09 -2.67 34.40
CA ASN A 132 -5.47 -2.35 34.81
C ASN A 132 -6.02 -3.29 35.91
N MET A 133 -5.14 -3.91 36.70
CA MET A 133 -5.42 -4.97 37.64
C MET A 133 -4.38 -4.92 38.75
N LYS A 134 -4.81 -5.20 39.99
CA LYS A 134 -3.93 -5.33 41.14
C LYS A 134 -3.07 -6.59 40.99
N GLU A 135 -1.77 -6.41 40.86
CA GLU A 135 -0.76 -7.47 40.67
C GLU A 135 -0.33 -8.08 42.01
N LEU A 136 0.32 -9.25 41.94
CA LEU A 136 0.92 -9.91 43.10
C LEU A 136 2.25 -9.22 43.50
N PRO A 137 2.67 -9.30 44.77
CA PRO A 137 3.80 -8.51 45.29
C PRO A 137 5.14 -8.78 44.60
N ASP A 138 5.39 -10.03 44.20
CA ASP A 138 6.61 -10.43 43.48
C ASP A 138 6.34 -11.59 42.52
N TYR A 139 7.36 -11.94 41.72
CA TYR A 139 7.26 -13.03 40.74
C TYR A 139 7.24 -14.41 41.41
N SER A 140 7.84 -14.57 42.60
CA SER A 140 7.73 -15.83 43.36
C SER A 140 6.28 -16.14 43.74
N ALA A 141 5.50 -15.15 44.18
CA ALA A 141 4.08 -15.29 44.48
C ALA A 141 3.26 -15.71 43.24
N VAL A 142 3.67 -15.28 42.05
CA VAL A 142 3.07 -15.74 40.78
C VAL A 142 3.35 -17.24 40.57
N MET A 143 4.56 -17.68 40.91
CA MET A 143 4.99 -19.08 40.80
C MET A 143 4.49 -19.98 41.94
N GLU A 144 3.90 -19.46 43.01
CA GLU A 144 3.23 -20.27 44.03
C GLU A 144 1.97 -20.94 43.45
N ASN A 145 1.28 -20.25 42.53
CA ASN A 145 0.12 -20.79 41.83
C ASN A 145 0.51 -22.05 41.02
N ALA A 146 -0.16 -23.17 41.33
CA ALA A 146 0.15 -24.47 40.73
C ALA A 146 -0.10 -24.48 39.22
N THR A 147 -1.17 -23.83 38.77
CA THR A 147 -1.54 -23.69 37.35
C THR A 147 -0.43 -22.96 36.59
N GLU A 148 0.07 -21.85 37.12
CA GLU A 148 1.12 -21.05 36.49
C GLU A 148 2.46 -21.79 36.37
N ARG A 149 2.84 -22.59 37.40
CA ARG A 149 4.02 -23.47 37.31
C ARG A 149 3.90 -24.49 36.19
N GLN A 150 2.71 -25.03 35.98
CA GLN A 150 2.48 -26.05 34.98
C GLN A 150 2.40 -25.50 33.55
N VAL A 151 2.22 -24.19 33.36
CA VAL A 151 2.14 -23.57 32.02
C VAL A 151 3.38 -23.88 31.17
N ALA A 152 4.57 -23.98 31.76
CA ALA A 152 5.79 -24.33 31.02
C ALA A 152 5.69 -25.70 30.32
N SER A 153 4.98 -26.67 30.91
CA SER A 153 4.77 -27.99 30.30
C SER A 153 3.90 -27.95 29.03
N LEU A 154 3.15 -26.86 28.80
CA LEU A 154 2.36 -26.71 27.59
C LEU A 154 3.22 -26.57 26.33
N ALA A 155 4.52 -26.28 26.49
CA ALA A 155 5.48 -26.30 25.39
C ALA A 155 5.47 -27.65 24.64
N ASP A 156 5.28 -28.76 25.35
CA ASP A 156 5.24 -30.11 24.76
C ASP A 156 4.02 -30.32 23.85
N LEU A 157 2.97 -29.50 24.01
CA LEU A 157 1.73 -29.56 23.22
C LEU A 157 1.67 -28.46 22.15
N ALA A 158 2.67 -27.58 22.09
CA ALA A 158 2.70 -26.44 21.19
C ALA A 158 3.08 -26.84 19.76
N ASP A 159 2.42 -26.21 18.80
CA ASP A 159 2.79 -26.32 17.39
C ASP A 159 4.08 -25.53 17.12
N VAL A 160 4.37 -24.52 17.94
CA VAL A 160 5.66 -23.83 17.98
C VAL A 160 5.97 -23.29 19.38
N VAL A 161 7.23 -23.44 19.78
CA VAL A 161 7.81 -22.79 20.96
C VAL A 161 8.73 -21.65 20.50
N ILE A 162 8.52 -20.45 21.03
CA ILE A 162 9.29 -19.26 20.70
C ILE A 162 9.89 -18.66 21.97
N SER A 163 11.22 -18.68 22.07
CA SER A 163 11.93 -17.93 23.10
C SER A 163 11.82 -16.43 22.84
N SER A 164 11.10 -15.74 23.72
CA SER A 164 10.91 -14.28 23.68
C SER A 164 12.13 -13.50 24.19
N GLU A 165 13.16 -14.18 24.70
CA GLU A 165 14.44 -13.57 25.08
C GLU A 165 15.43 -13.59 23.91
N ARG A 166 15.48 -14.68 23.15
CA ARG A 166 16.36 -14.82 21.98
C ARG A 166 15.82 -14.17 20.71
N CYS A 167 14.69 -13.48 20.80
CA CYS A 167 13.97 -12.89 19.68
C CYS A 167 13.58 -11.47 20.05
N THR A 168 13.71 -10.56 19.08
CA THR A 168 13.04 -9.26 19.20
C THR A 168 11.52 -9.46 19.18
N VAL A 169 10.77 -8.44 19.59
CA VAL A 169 9.29 -8.47 19.53
C VAL A 169 8.81 -8.75 18.09
N GLU A 170 9.51 -8.21 17.11
CA GLU A 170 9.23 -8.42 15.68
C GLU A 170 9.52 -9.86 15.25
N ASP A 171 10.64 -10.44 15.68
CA ASP A 171 10.96 -11.84 15.38
C ASP A 171 9.88 -12.79 15.93
N VAL A 172 9.40 -12.54 17.15
CA VAL A 172 8.32 -13.32 17.77
C VAL A 172 7.04 -13.22 16.94
N LEU A 173 6.68 -12.02 16.50
CA LEU A 173 5.50 -11.77 15.65
C LEU A 173 5.60 -12.52 14.32
N LEU A 174 6.72 -12.39 13.60
CA LEU A 174 6.90 -13.00 12.29
C LEU A 174 6.96 -14.53 12.36
N ARG A 175 7.63 -15.07 13.38
CA ARG A 175 7.63 -16.53 13.64
C ARG A 175 6.22 -17.02 13.91
N ALA A 176 5.47 -16.35 14.78
CA ALA A 176 4.08 -16.69 15.05
C ALA A 176 3.21 -16.63 13.78
N ALA A 177 3.25 -15.51 13.05
CA ALA A 177 2.50 -15.31 11.81
C ALA A 177 2.82 -16.37 10.74
N SER A 178 4.07 -16.80 10.64
CA SER A 178 4.49 -17.88 9.75
C SER A 178 3.80 -19.20 10.08
N HIS A 179 3.79 -19.61 11.37
CA HIS A 179 3.08 -20.82 11.80
C HIS A 179 1.56 -20.71 11.61
N ILE A 180 1.00 -19.51 11.78
CA ILE A 180 -0.42 -19.20 11.50
C ILE A 180 -0.76 -19.33 10.00
N GLY A 181 0.25 -19.33 9.13
CA GLY A 181 0.09 -19.40 7.68
C GLY A 181 -0.25 -18.05 7.04
N VAL A 182 0.03 -16.94 7.72
CA VAL A 182 -0.26 -15.57 7.25
C VAL A 182 0.46 -15.27 5.92
N PHE A 183 1.71 -15.71 5.78
CA PHE A 183 2.51 -15.42 4.59
C PHE A 183 2.24 -16.36 3.40
N GLY A 184 1.44 -17.41 3.60
CA GLY A 184 1.18 -18.44 2.59
C GLY A 184 2.41 -19.32 2.29
N ARG A 185 2.22 -20.31 1.39
CA ARG A 185 3.32 -21.16 0.88
C ARG A 185 3.94 -20.61 -0.41
N THR A 186 3.21 -19.74 -1.11
CA THR A 186 3.61 -19.14 -2.39
C THR A 186 3.20 -17.68 -2.40
N TYR A 187 3.99 -16.84 -3.06
CA TYR A 187 3.63 -15.45 -3.27
C TYR A 187 2.45 -15.35 -4.24
N SER A 188 1.32 -14.84 -3.75
CA SER A 188 0.16 -14.51 -4.58
C SER A 188 0.47 -13.30 -5.47
N ARG A 189 0.05 -13.37 -6.73
CA ARG A 189 0.11 -12.25 -7.68
C ARG A 189 -1.13 -11.39 -7.49
N THR A 190 -1.01 -10.29 -6.75
CA THR A 190 -2.14 -9.39 -6.43
C THR A 190 -1.88 -7.93 -6.77
N VAL A 191 -0.69 -7.59 -7.28
CA VAL A 191 -0.29 -6.21 -7.57
C VAL A 191 -0.49 -5.89 -9.04
N ASP A 192 -1.28 -4.86 -9.35
CA ASP A 192 -1.34 -4.27 -10.68
C ASP A 192 -0.56 -2.96 -10.70
N VAL A 193 0.34 -2.81 -11.68
CA VAL A 193 1.21 -1.63 -11.79
C VAL A 193 0.75 -0.75 -12.95
N ILE A 194 0.55 0.54 -12.69
CA ILE A 194 0.19 1.54 -13.70
C ILE A 194 1.39 2.44 -13.99
N VAL A 195 1.88 2.41 -15.23
CA VAL A 195 3.04 3.21 -15.70
C VAL A 195 2.73 3.94 -16.99
N GLY A 196 3.52 4.97 -17.32
CA GLY A 196 3.37 5.71 -18.58
C GLY A 196 4.29 5.15 -19.64
N GLY A 197 3.82 5.00 -20.88
CA GLY A 197 4.62 4.49 -21.98
C GLY A 197 5.46 5.55 -22.70
N GLN A 198 5.24 6.84 -22.44
CA GLN A 198 5.79 7.93 -23.24
C GLN A 198 6.52 8.96 -22.35
N TYR A 199 6.31 10.26 -22.56
CA TYR A 199 7.00 11.34 -21.86
C TYR A 199 6.17 11.96 -20.72
N GLY A 200 5.21 11.24 -20.15
CA GLY A 200 4.28 11.76 -19.15
C GLY A 200 3.02 12.40 -19.75
N SER A 201 2.07 12.75 -18.88
CA SER A 201 0.77 13.34 -19.25
C SER A 201 -0.07 12.50 -20.22
N GLU A 202 0.02 11.18 -20.10
CA GLU A 202 -0.78 10.20 -20.86
C GLU A 202 -2.16 9.94 -20.25
N GLY A 203 -2.57 10.66 -19.20
CA GLY A 203 -3.86 10.42 -18.55
C GLY A 203 -3.89 9.30 -17.51
N LYS A 204 -2.71 8.88 -17.00
CA LYS A 204 -2.58 7.86 -15.95
C LYS A 204 -3.49 8.09 -14.75
N GLY A 205 -3.57 9.33 -14.25
CA GLY A 205 -4.39 9.67 -13.09
C GLY A 205 -5.85 9.33 -13.29
N GLN A 206 -6.41 9.68 -14.45
CA GLN A 206 -7.79 9.38 -14.80
C GLN A 206 -8.04 7.86 -14.89
N ILE A 207 -7.10 7.11 -15.49
CA ILE A 207 -7.19 5.64 -15.58
C ILE A 207 -7.10 5.00 -14.19
N ALA A 208 -6.13 5.41 -13.37
CA ALA A 208 -5.97 4.92 -12.00
C ALA A 208 -7.21 5.23 -11.15
N ALA A 209 -7.80 6.41 -11.31
CA ALA A 209 -9.03 6.80 -10.63
C ALA A 209 -10.25 6.00 -11.08
N TYR A 210 -10.36 5.69 -12.39
CA TYR A 210 -11.42 4.84 -12.94
C TYR A 210 -11.36 3.41 -12.37
N LEU A 211 -10.16 2.86 -12.20
CA LEU A 211 -9.96 1.51 -11.70
C LEU A 211 -9.95 1.39 -10.17
N ALA A 212 -9.89 2.51 -9.44
CA ALA A 212 -9.58 2.53 -8.02
C ALA A 212 -10.53 1.69 -7.14
N GLU A 213 -11.80 1.57 -7.52
CA GLU A 213 -12.82 0.78 -6.79
C GLU A 213 -12.55 -0.74 -6.85
N GLU A 214 -11.67 -1.21 -7.75
CA GLU A 214 -11.29 -2.62 -7.87
C GLU A 214 -10.18 -3.04 -6.87
N TYR A 215 -9.68 -2.12 -6.03
CA TYR A 215 -8.50 -2.32 -5.18
C TYR A 215 -8.75 -1.98 -3.71
N GLU A 216 -8.10 -2.72 -2.82
CA GLU A 216 -8.18 -2.50 -1.36
C GLU A 216 -7.02 -1.63 -0.84
N LEU A 217 -5.91 -1.58 -1.58
CA LEU A 217 -4.74 -0.75 -1.27
C LEU A 217 -4.26 0.00 -2.52
N LEU A 218 -4.20 1.32 -2.41
CA LEU A 218 -3.66 2.21 -3.43
C LEU A 218 -2.28 2.70 -3.00
N VAL A 219 -1.25 2.39 -3.77
CA VAL A 219 0.14 2.73 -3.49
C VAL A 219 0.62 3.76 -4.50
N ARG A 220 1.18 4.87 -4.01
CA ARG A 220 1.85 5.88 -4.82
C ARG A 220 3.36 5.82 -4.58
N VAL A 221 4.10 5.91 -5.68
CA VAL A 221 5.54 6.20 -5.68
C VAL A 221 5.76 7.39 -6.60
N GLY A 222 6.85 8.13 -6.45
CA GLY A 222 7.01 9.35 -7.26
C GLY A 222 7.61 10.53 -6.54
N GLY A 223 7.64 11.64 -7.29
CA GLY A 223 7.70 12.99 -6.75
C GLY A 223 6.51 13.84 -7.21
N PRO A 224 6.33 15.05 -6.66
CA PRO A 224 5.25 15.99 -7.01
C PRO A 224 5.41 16.61 -8.40
N ASN A 225 6.45 16.25 -9.15
CA ASN A 225 6.72 16.75 -10.49
C ASN A 225 5.78 16.18 -11.57
N ALA A 226 4.87 15.25 -11.22
CA ALA A 226 3.74 14.87 -12.07
C ALA A 226 2.42 15.11 -11.35
N GLY A 227 1.61 16.02 -11.90
CA GLY A 227 0.20 16.15 -11.53
C GLY A 227 -0.65 15.13 -12.29
N HIS A 228 -1.46 14.39 -11.56
CA HIS A 228 -2.42 13.41 -12.07
C HIS A 228 -3.82 13.99 -11.94
N THR A 229 -4.30 14.57 -13.03
CA THR A 229 -5.61 15.20 -13.10
C THR A 229 -6.70 14.16 -13.34
N VAL A 230 -7.71 14.19 -12.48
CA VAL A 230 -8.87 13.30 -12.47
C VAL A 230 -10.11 14.15 -12.67
N TRP A 231 -10.98 13.70 -13.56
CA TRP A 231 -12.25 14.36 -13.81
C TRP A 231 -13.13 14.27 -12.57
N GLU A 232 -13.67 15.40 -12.15
CA GLU A 232 -14.64 15.56 -11.06
C GLU A 232 -15.56 16.74 -11.39
N ASP A 233 -16.80 16.68 -10.91
CA ASP A 233 -17.80 17.74 -11.01
C ASP A 233 -17.91 18.43 -9.63
N PRO A 234 -17.86 19.77 -9.51
CA PRO A 234 -17.88 20.78 -10.58
C PRO A 234 -16.53 21.09 -11.24
N LYS A 235 -15.42 20.63 -10.67
CA LYS A 235 -14.07 20.94 -11.18
C LYS A 235 -13.14 19.73 -11.03
N PRO A 236 -12.31 19.43 -12.05
CA PRO A 236 -11.28 18.39 -11.94
C PRO A 236 -10.33 18.61 -10.77
N TYR A 237 -9.90 17.51 -10.15
CA TYR A 237 -8.91 17.51 -9.08
C TYR A 237 -7.56 17.01 -9.61
N THR A 238 -6.44 17.54 -9.10
CA THR A 238 -5.09 17.11 -9.52
C THR A 238 -4.29 16.64 -8.32
N PHE A 239 -3.98 15.35 -8.30
CA PHE A 239 -3.16 14.70 -7.28
C PHE A 239 -1.66 14.79 -7.64
N HIS A 240 -0.81 15.07 -6.65
CA HIS A 240 0.64 15.09 -6.78
C HIS A 240 1.28 14.03 -5.88
N HIS A 241 0.76 13.84 -4.65
CA HIS A 241 1.31 12.89 -3.69
C HIS A 241 0.37 11.75 -3.34
N LEU A 242 -0.92 12.02 -3.16
CA LEU A 242 -1.88 10.96 -2.89
C LEU A 242 -2.13 10.13 -4.18
N PRO A 243 -2.45 8.83 -4.07
CA PRO A 243 -2.89 8.04 -5.21
C PRO A 243 -4.11 8.68 -5.87
N SER A 244 -4.19 8.66 -7.20
CA SER A 244 -5.25 9.38 -7.95
C SER A 244 -6.66 8.83 -7.70
N GLY A 245 -6.75 7.59 -7.20
CA GLY A 245 -8.00 6.95 -6.80
C GLY A 245 -8.53 7.36 -5.42
N THR A 246 -7.82 8.22 -4.68
CA THR A 246 -8.12 8.53 -3.27
C THR A 246 -9.57 8.96 -3.03
N ARG A 247 -10.10 9.84 -3.88
CA ARG A 247 -11.49 10.33 -3.78
C ARG A 247 -12.52 9.34 -4.36
N ARG A 248 -12.10 8.48 -5.29
CA ARG A 248 -12.97 7.52 -5.99
C ARG A 248 -13.27 6.30 -5.14
N ASN A 249 -12.27 5.78 -4.42
CA ASN A 249 -12.46 4.67 -3.51
C ASN A 249 -12.21 5.11 -2.07
N PRO A 250 -13.23 5.58 -1.33
CA PRO A 250 -13.07 6.07 0.05
C PRO A 250 -12.70 4.95 1.04
N ASN A 251 -12.93 3.68 0.68
CA ASN A 251 -12.68 2.53 1.55
C ASN A 251 -11.25 1.99 1.42
N ALA A 252 -10.60 2.18 0.27
CA ALA A 252 -9.25 1.70 0.06
C ALA A 252 -8.25 2.37 1.01
N ARG A 253 -7.33 1.55 1.53
CA ARG A 253 -6.14 2.01 2.25
C ARG A 253 -5.21 2.71 1.27
N LEU A 254 -4.46 3.70 1.76
CA LEU A 254 -3.54 4.50 0.96
C LEU A 254 -2.12 4.31 1.48
N ALA A 255 -1.15 4.25 0.57
CA ALA A 255 0.26 4.16 0.90
C ALA A 255 1.13 5.05 0.01
N ILE A 256 2.17 5.66 0.60
CA ILE A 256 3.24 6.36 -0.11
C ILE A 256 4.55 5.62 0.14
N GLY A 257 5.09 4.98 -0.90
CA GLY A 257 6.23 4.06 -0.81
C GLY A 257 7.55 4.73 -0.41
N ALA A 258 8.47 3.94 0.16
CA ALA A 258 9.76 4.38 0.71
C ALA A 258 10.66 5.14 -0.28
N GLY A 259 10.53 4.87 -1.58
CA GLY A 259 11.28 5.57 -2.63
C GLY A 259 10.69 6.92 -3.05
N ALA A 260 9.51 7.27 -2.56
CA ALA A 260 8.86 8.54 -2.88
C ALA A 260 9.60 9.75 -2.27
N VAL A 261 9.38 10.90 -2.90
CA VAL A 261 9.87 12.20 -2.45
C VAL A 261 8.67 13.14 -2.35
N VAL A 262 8.45 13.76 -1.19
CA VAL A 262 7.22 14.53 -0.91
C VAL A 262 7.48 15.99 -0.58
N ARG A 263 6.61 16.89 -1.04
CA ARG A 263 6.62 18.29 -0.64
C ARG A 263 5.55 18.50 0.43
N LEU A 264 5.99 18.77 1.65
CA LEU A 264 5.13 18.80 2.84
C LEU A 264 3.87 19.69 2.67
N PRO A 265 3.96 20.96 2.20
CA PRO A 265 2.77 21.79 2.04
C PRO A 265 1.76 21.24 1.03
N THR A 266 2.25 20.58 -0.02
CA THR A 266 1.38 20.00 -1.06
C THR A 266 0.67 18.75 -0.54
N LEU A 267 1.41 17.88 0.15
CA LEU A 267 0.84 16.65 0.72
C LEU A 267 -0.21 16.95 1.79
N LEU A 268 0.08 17.87 2.72
CA LEU A 268 -0.88 18.24 3.78
C LEU A 268 -2.15 18.87 3.20
N ARG A 269 -2.02 19.69 2.14
CA ARG A 269 -3.17 20.24 1.43
C ARG A 269 -4.02 19.12 0.82
N GLU A 270 -3.40 18.16 0.12
CA GLU A 270 -4.12 17.04 -0.49
C GLU A 270 -4.83 16.16 0.55
N ILE A 271 -4.18 15.89 1.69
CA ILE A 271 -4.77 15.16 2.83
C ILE A 271 -6.02 15.88 3.34
N GLY A 272 -5.95 17.20 3.53
CA GLY A 272 -7.07 18.02 4.01
C GLY A 272 -8.21 18.09 3.00
N GLU A 273 -7.90 18.39 1.73
CA GLU A 273 -8.89 18.49 0.64
C GLU A 273 -9.57 17.16 0.31
N CYS A 274 -8.90 16.03 0.55
CA CYS A 274 -9.45 14.69 0.35
C CYS A 274 -10.01 14.07 1.64
N GLN A 275 -9.97 14.80 2.77
CA GLN A 275 -10.47 14.36 4.07
C GLN A 275 -9.90 12.99 4.48
N VAL A 276 -8.61 12.78 4.26
CA VAL A 276 -7.96 11.49 4.53
C VAL A 276 -7.67 11.36 6.01
N GLU A 277 -8.34 10.41 6.66
CA GLU A 277 -8.05 10.08 8.06
C GLU A 277 -6.67 9.47 8.23
N ALA A 278 -6.05 9.69 9.39
CA ALA A 278 -4.74 9.15 9.71
C ALA A 278 -4.70 7.62 9.55
N SER A 279 -5.71 6.91 10.04
CA SER A 279 -5.84 5.45 9.94
C SER A 279 -5.77 4.92 8.49
N ARG A 280 -6.20 5.72 7.51
CA ARG A 280 -6.29 5.32 6.10
C ARG A 280 -4.98 5.48 5.32
N LEU A 281 -4.12 6.43 5.71
CA LEU A 281 -2.89 6.76 4.97
C LEU A 281 -1.62 6.34 5.69
N SER A 282 -0.84 5.49 5.02
CA SER A 282 0.48 5.05 5.47
C SER A 282 1.57 5.77 4.67
N ILE A 283 2.40 6.58 5.33
CA ILE A 283 3.59 7.19 4.73
C ILE A 283 4.80 6.44 5.24
N ASP A 284 5.59 5.87 4.34
CA ASP A 284 6.77 5.13 4.77
C ASP A 284 7.75 6.04 5.54
N PRO A 285 8.32 5.57 6.67
CA PRO A 285 9.31 6.34 7.44
C PRO A 285 10.47 6.87 6.60
N GLN A 286 10.84 6.18 5.53
CA GLN A 286 11.98 6.51 4.67
C GLN A 286 11.65 7.47 3.51
N VAL A 287 10.40 7.93 3.38
CA VAL A 287 10.04 8.93 2.38
C VAL A 287 10.86 10.20 2.60
N MET A 288 11.48 10.69 1.53
CA MET A 288 12.30 11.90 1.58
C MET A 288 11.41 13.14 1.50
N VAL A 289 11.61 14.11 2.38
CA VAL A 289 10.86 15.38 2.35
C VAL A 289 11.70 16.45 1.66
N ILE A 290 11.09 17.09 0.66
CA ILE A 290 11.67 18.20 -0.11
C ILE A 290 11.72 19.44 0.77
N SER A 291 12.90 20.01 0.94
CA SER A 291 13.11 21.30 1.61
C SER A 291 12.94 22.46 0.64
N ASP A 292 12.77 23.68 1.16
CA ASP A 292 12.75 24.86 0.29
C ASP A 292 14.12 25.11 -0.37
N GLU A 293 15.23 24.75 0.29
CA GLU A 293 16.59 24.76 -0.30
C GLU A 293 16.69 23.82 -1.51
N ASP A 294 16.07 22.62 -1.44
CA ASP A 294 16.02 21.71 -2.59
C ASP A 294 15.31 22.39 -3.79
N VAL A 295 14.22 23.12 -3.53
CA VAL A 295 13.49 23.85 -4.58
C VAL A 295 14.31 25.01 -5.16
N GLU A 296 15.00 25.77 -4.30
CA GLU A 296 15.83 26.90 -4.68
C GLU A 296 17.02 26.46 -5.55
N SER A 297 17.68 25.36 -5.18
CA SER A 297 18.82 24.81 -5.91
C SER A 297 18.48 24.34 -7.34
N GLU A 298 17.22 23.97 -7.60
CA GLU A 298 16.74 23.58 -8.94
C GLU A 298 16.36 24.76 -9.84
N SER A 299 16.46 26.01 -9.36
CA SER A 299 16.11 27.21 -10.14
C SER A 299 16.86 27.29 -11.48
N HIS A 300 18.16 26.96 -11.51
CA HIS A 300 18.97 26.93 -12.72
C HIS A 300 18.54 25.82 -13.72
N LEU A 301 18.05 24.68 -13.22
CA LEU A 301 17.57 23.57 -14.07
C LEU A 301 16.25 23.90 -14.78
N LYS A 302 15.42 24.80 -14.22
CA LYS A 302 14.21 25.31 -14.89
C LYS A 302 14.55 26.04 -16.19
N ALA A 303 15.67 26.78 -16.19
CA ALA A 303 16.14 27.56 -17.32
C ALA A 303 16.81 26.68 -18.39
N ALA A 304 17.59 25.67 -18.01
CA ALA A 304 18.34 24.85 -18.98
C ALA A 304 17.53 23.71 -19.61
N MET A 305 16.66 23.02 -18.86
CA MET A 305 16.03 21.76 -19.29
C MET A 305 14.49 21.76 -19.18
N GLY A 306 13.90 22.88 -18.79
CA GLY A 306 12.46 22.97 -18.60
C GLY A 306 11.92 22.13 -17.43
N SER A 307 12.76 21.88 -16.41
CA SER A 307 12.37 21.18 -15.18
C SER A 307 11.14 21.82 -14.52
N THR A 308 10.34 21.02 -13.81
CA THR A 308 9.27 21.55 -12.95
C THR A 308 9.82 22.38 -11.78
N GLY A 309 11.10 22.16 -11.44
CA GLY A 309 11.85 22.75 -10.34
C GLY A 309 11.04 22.75 -9.04
N GLN A 310 10.67 21.53 -8.66
CA GLN A 310 9.89 21.21 -7.47
C GLN A 310 10.79 20.62 -6.36
N GLY A 311 12.12 20.61 -6.56
CA GLY A 311 13.10 20.09 -5.61
C GLY A 311 13.28 18.57 -5.63
N VAL A 312 12.72 17.87 -6.63
CA VAL A 312 12.70 16.39 -6.64
C VAL A 312 14.08 15.80 -6.89
N GLY A 313 14.81 16.32 -7.88
CA GLY A 313 16.17 15.90 -8.19
C GLY A 313 17.14 16.27 -7.08
N ALA A 314 17.05 17.50 -6.57
CA ALA A 314 17.86 17.97 -5.45
C ALA A 314 17.65 17.12 -4.19
N ALA A 315 16.40 16.87 -3.78
CA ALA A 315 16.09 16.01 -2.63
C ALA A 315 16.56 14.56 -2.84
N THR A 316 16.45 14.03 -4.07
CA THR A 316 16.94 12.69 -4.41
C THR A 316 18.46 12.62 -4.31
N ALA A 317 19.18 13.63 -4.82
CA ALA A 317 20.63 13.73 -4.70
C ALA A 317 21.03 13.87 -3.22
N ARG A 318 20.32 14.69 -2.45
CA ARG A 318 20.54 14.86 -1.00
C ARG A 318 20.38 13.54 -0.25
N ARG A 319 19.36 12.74 -0.55
CA ARG A 319 19.19 11.38 0.02
C ARG A 319 20.43 10.49 -0.21
N ILE A 320 21.10 10.62 -1.36
CA ILE A 320 22.31 9.87 -1.69
C ILE A 320 23.54 10.42 -0.94
N LEU A 321 23.68 11.74 -0.87
CA LEU A 321 24.83 12.42 -0.27
C LEU A 321 24.81 12.38 1.27
N ASP A 322 23.62 12.45 1.88
CA ASP A 322 23.43 12.53 3.34
C ASP A 322 23.52 11.17 4.05
N ARG A 323 23.86 10.07 3.35
CA ARG A 323 23.99 8.72 3.97
C ARG A 323 25.03 8.65 5.11
N HIS A 324 25.95 9.61 5.17
CA HIS A 324 26.96 9.73 6.23
C HIS A 324 26.43 10.38 7.51
N ARG A 325 25.26 11.04 7.46
CA ARG A 325 24.64 11.71 8.60
C ARG A 325 23.91 10.72 9.50
N ARG A 326 23.66 11.13 10.75
CA ARG A 326 22.77 10.37 11.63
C ARG A 326 21.36 10.40 11.06
N ARG A 327 20.65 9.28 11.16
CA ARG A 327 19.29 9.12 10.62
C ARG A 327 18.32 10.20 11.12
N SER A 328 18.43 10.61 12.38
CA SER A 328 17.63 11.69 12.99
C SER A 328 17.81 13.06 12.33
N ASP A 329 18.94 13.27 11.66
CA ASP A 329 19.33 14.57 11.10
C ASP A 329 18.96 14.66 9.60
N VAL A 330 18.43 13.58 9.01
CA VAL A 330 17.97 13.54 7.61
C VAL A 330 16.49 13.92 7.56
N THR A 331 16.10 14.75 6.59
CA THR A 331 14.71 15.19 6.39
C THR A 331 13.82 14.08 5.80
N LEU A 332 13.61 13.03 6.57
CA LEU A 332 12.72 11.92 6.28
C LEU A 332 11.34 12.17 6.88
N ALA A 333 10.32 11.45 6.39
CA ALA A 333 8.97 11.54 6.91
C ALA A 333 8.89 11.23 8.41
N GLU A 334 9.65 10.23 8.90
CA GLU A 334 9.70 9.89 10.33
C GLU A 334 10.23 11.01 11.23
N ASN A 335 11.08 11.89 10.70
CA ASN A 335 11.67 13.02 11.41
C ASN A 335 10.88 14.33 11.18
N THR A 336 9.71 14.25 10.53
CA THR A 336 8.89 15.41 10.19
C THR A 336 7.62 15.42 11.05
N GLU A 337 7.58 16.30 12.06
CA GLU A 337 6.51 16.31 13.08
C GLU A 337 5.09 16.37 12.47
N ALA A 338 4.89 17.17 11.42
CA ALA A 338 3.59 17.31 10.76
C ALA A 338 3.09 16.01 10.08
N LEU A 339 3.98 15.05 9.79
CA LEU A 339 3.64 13.77 9.19
C LEU A 339 3.45 12.65 10.22
N ARG A 340 3.82 12.87 11.49
CA ARG A 340 3.80 11.85 12.55
C ARG A 340 2.51 11.02 12.62
N PRO A 341 1.29 11.59 12.45
CA PRO A 341 0.06 10.78 12.47
C PRO A 341 -0.06 9.75 11.34
N PHE A 342 0.62 9.98 10.22
CA PHE A 342 0.53 9.19 8.99
C PHE A 342 1.72 8.25 8.81
N VAL A 343 2.83 8.48 9.52
CA VAL A 343 4.05 7.68 9.39
C VAL A 343 3.83 6.28 9.93
N ARG A 344 4.02 5.28 9.07
CA ARG A 344 4.08 3.85 9.41
C ARG A 344 4.72 3.07 8.27
N PRO A 345 5.41 1.95 8.55
CA PRO A 345 6.04 1.16 7.51
C PRO A 345 5.03 0.74 6.44
N VAL A 346 5.28 1.08 5.18
CA VAL A 346 4.39 0.66 4.08
C VAL A 346 4.46 -0.86 3.88
N ALA A 347 5.57 -1.48 4.26
CA ALA A 347 5.73 -2.93 4.32
C ALA A 347 4.61 -3.60 5.14
N ASP A 348 4.17 -3.02 6.26
CA ASP A 348 3.09 -3.60 7.06
C ASP A 348 1.74 -3.56 6.34
N ALA A 349 1.46 -2.45 5.64
CA ALA A 349 0.23 -2.30 4.85
C ALA A 349 0.20 -3.30 3.67
N LEU A 350 1.36 -3.52 3.03
CA LEU A 350 1.55 -4.50 1.96
C LEU A 350 1.44 -5.93 2.48
N ASP A 351 2.10 -6.27 3.59
CA ASP A 351 2.03 -7.60 4.20
C ASP A 351 0.60 -7.97 4.57
N ARG A 352 -0.17 -7.03 5.13
CA ARG A 352 -1.59 -7.22 5.39
C ARG A 352 -2.37 -7.51 4.09
N ALA A 353 -2.17 -6.70 3.05
CA ALA A 353 -2.84 -6.90 1.77
C ALA A 353 -2.49 -8.27 1.17
N PHE A 354 -1.21 -8.65 1.21
CA PHE A 354 -0.73 -9.93 0.67
C PHE A 354 -1.23 -11.14 1.44
N ALA A 355 -1.30 -11.05 2.77
CA ALA A 355 -1.85 -12.09 3.63
C ALA A 355 -3.35 -12.29 3.39
N GLY A 356 -4.09 -11.21 3.13
CA GLY A 356 -5.50 -11.24 2.77
C GLY A 356 -5.78 -11.64 1.31
N GLY A 357 -4.75 -11.70 0.46
CA GLY A 357 -4.93 -11.88 -0.99
C GLY A 357 -5.59 -10.66 -1.66
N GLU A 358 -5.51 -9.50 -1.02
CA GLU A 358 -6.17 -8.27 -1.45
C GLU A 358 -5.52 -7.68 -2.71
N PRO A 359 -6.30 -7.13 -3.65
CA PRO A 359 -5.80 -6.44 -4.82
C PRO A 359 -5.12 -5.12 -4.46
N VAL A 360 -3.90 -4.91 -4.98
CA VAL A 360 -3.07 -3.71 -4.75
C VAL A 360 -2.84 -2.99 -6.06
N MET A 361 -3.11 -1.69 -6.12
CA MET A 361 -2.76 -0.84 -7.26
C MET A 361 -1.50 -0.03 -6.95
N LEU A 362 -0.44 -0.21 -7.74
CA LEU A 362 0.77 0.61 -7.68
C LEU A 362 0.77 1.63 -8.81
N GLU A 363 0.72 2.90 -8.47
CA GLU A 363 0.65 4.01 -9.40
C GLU A 363 2.00 4.72 -9.55
N GLY A 364 2.64 4.58 -10.71
CA GLY A 364 3.87 5.29 -11.05
C GLY A 364 3.66 6.75 -11.49
N THR A 365 4.72 7.55 -11.40
CA THR A 365 4.75 8.93 -11.94
C THR A 365 5.49 8.99 -13.27
N GLN A 366 5.18 10.01 -14.08
CA GLN A 366 5.79 10.24 -15.40
C GLN A 366 5.66 9.03 -16.35
N GLY A 367 6.36 9.07 -17.49
CA GLY A 367 6.38 7.98 -18.46
C GLY A 367 7.79 7.43 -18.65
N THR A 368 7.88 6.25 -19.27
CA THR A 368 9.11 5.49 -19.49
C THR A 368 10.16 6.29 -20.27
N GLY A 369 9.74 7.14 -21.21
CA GLY A 369 10.63 8.03 -21.96
C GLY A 369 11.32 9.10 -21.12
N LEU A 370 10.89 9.30 -19.86
CA LEU A 370 11.52 10.17 -18.87
C LEU A 370 12.32 9.40 -17.81
N SER A 371 12.51 8.08 -17.95
CA SER A 371 13.36 7.31 -17.04
C SER A 371 14.79 7.87 -17.03
N LEU A 372 15.38 7.99 -15.83
CA LEU A 372 16.77 8.42 -15.66
C LEU A 372 17.76 7.54 -16.44
N TYR A 373 17.48 6.23 -16.53
CA TYR A 373 18.39 5.25 -17.13
C TYR A 373 18.04 4.93 -18.58
N HIS A 374 16.74 4.92 -18.91
CA HIS A 374 16.25 4.42 -20.18
C HIS A 374 15.67 5.51 -21.09
N GLY A 375 15.51 6.72 -20.58
CA GLY A 375 15.10 7.89 -21.36
C GLY A 375 16.27 8.56 -22.09
N ARG A 376 15.97 9.68 -22.77
CA ARG A 376 16.96 10.49 -23.48
C ARG A 376 17.67 11.46 -22.53
N TYR A 377 18.58 10.95 -21.70
CA TYR A 377 19.39 11.77 -20.80
C TYR A 377 20.15 12.89 -21.57
N PRO A 378 20.26 14.12 -21.03
CA PRO A 378 19.86 14.58 -19.69
C PRO A 378 18.39 14.99 -19.53
N TYR A 379 17.57 14.88 -20.57
CA TYR A 379 16.19 15.38 -20.60
C TYR A 379 15.17 14.39 -20.01
N VAL A 380 15.42 13.97 -18.78
CA VAL A 380 14.71 12.91 -18.05
C VAL A 380 14.43 13.35 -16.62
N THR A 381 13.68 12.56 -15.86
CA THR A 381 13.52 12.79 -14.41
C THR A 381 14.67 12.17 -13.62
N SER A 382 14.70 12.38 -12.30
CA SER A 382 15.79 11.97 -11.40
C SER A 382 15.68 10.53 -10.90
N ARG A 383 14.91 9.69 -11.59
CA ARG A 383 14.54 8.34 -11.16
C ARG A 383 14.19 7.45 -12.34
N ASP A 384 14.17 6.14 -12.11
CA ASP A 384 13.54 5.23 -13.05
C ASP A 384 12.01 5.31 -12.95
N THR A 385 11.35 5.24 -14.11
CA THR A 385 9.89 5.36 -14.25
C THR A 385 9.27 4.09 -14.83
N THR A 386 10.06 3.03 -15.00
CA THR A 386 9.56 1.71 -15.42
C THR A 386 8.85 0.98 -14.27
N VAL A 387 8.22 -0.15 -14.58
CA VAL A 387 7.66 -1.09 -13.60
C VAL A 387 8.70 -1.48 -12.57
N ALA A 388 9.93 -1.81 -12.98
CA ALA A 388 10.99 -2.21 -12.06
C ALA A 388 11.34 -1.10 -11.07
N GLY A 389 11.48 0.13 -11.54
CA GLY A 389 11.68 1.31 -10.69
C GLY A 389 10.53 1.53 -9.71
N CYS A 390 9.28 1.45 -10.19
CA CYS A 390 8.12 1.62 -9.32
C CYS A 390 8.03 0.55 -8.21
N LEU A 391 8.30 -0.71 -8.56
CA LEU A 391 8.31 -1.82 -7.61
C LEU A 391 9.40 -1.67 -6.55
N ALA A 392 10.62 -1.30 -6.97
CA ALA A 392 11.75 -1.10 -6.08
C ALA A 392 11.46 0.00 -5.04
N GLU A 393 10.84 1.10 -5.47
CA GLU A 393 10.48 2.19 -4.57
C GLU A 393 9.31 1.89 -3.63
N ALA A 394 8.39 1.03 -4.07
CA ALA A 394 7.27 0.57 -3.24
C ALA A 394 7.67 -0.55 -2.27
N GLY A 395 8.82 -1.21 -2.48
CA GLY A 395 9.22 -2.40 -1.72
C GLY A 395 8.45 -3.65 -2.12
N ILE A 396 8.05 -3.77 -3.39
CA ILE A 396 7.24 -4.88 -3.89
C ILE A 396 8.09 -5.82 -4.76
N SER A 397 8.02 -7.13 -4.49
CA SER A 397 8.69 -8.13 -5.31
C SER A 397 8.04 -8.25 -6.70
N PRO A 398 8.82 -8.37 -7.79
CA PRO A 398 8.28 -8.64 -9.13
C PRO A 398 7.37 -9.87 -9.20
N SER A 399 7.60 -10.88 -8.36
CA SER A 399 6.76 -12.09 -8.30
C SER A 399 5.34 -11.87 -7.78
N ARG A 400 5.06 -10.69 -7.21
CA ARG A 400 3.71 -10.26 -6.76
C ARG A 400 2.92 -9.58 -7.87
N VAL A 401 3.54 -9.23 -8.99
CA VAL A 401 2.87 -8.53 -10.10
C VAL A 401 1.91 -9.49 -10.80
N ARG A 402 0.65 -9.05 -10.89
CA ARG A 402 -0.44 -9.72 -11.59
C ARG A 402 -0.65 -9.11 -12.97
N LYS A 403 -0.75 -7.78 -13.05
CA LYS A 403 -0.90 -7.05 -14.32
C LYS A 403 0.03 -5.84 -14.39
N VAL A 404 0.35 -5.45 -15.61
CA VAL A 404 1.01 -4.18 -15.92
C VAL A 404 0.14 -3.45 -16.92
N LEU A 405 -0.41 -2.31 -16.49
CA LEU A 405 -1.17 -1.41 -17.33
C LEU A 405 -0.28 -0.25 -17.76
N MET A 406 0.11 -0.22 -19.03
CA MET A 406 0.87 0.88 -19.59
C MET A 406 -0.07 1.88 -20.27
N VAL A 407 -0.01 3.14 -19.83
CA VAL A 407 -0.86 4.21 -20.34
C VAL A 407 -0.12 4.97 -21.43
N CYS A 408 -0.74 5.10 -22.59
CA CYS A 408 -0.24 5.83 -23.75
C CYS A 408 -1.31 6.81 -24.24
N ARG A 409 -0.88 7.92 -24.84
CA ARG A 409 -1.76 8.84 -25.55
C ARG A 409 -1.50 8.80 -27.06
N THR A 410 -2.53 9.06 -27.85
CA THR A 410 -2.52 9.03 -29.33
C THR A 410 -1.51 9.99 -29.96
N TYR A 411 -1.31 11.16 -29.35
CA TYR A 411 -0.26 12.11 -29.74
C TYR A 411 0.65 12.39 -28.54
N PRO A 412 1.90 11.90 -28.53
CA PRO A 412 2.85 12.18 -27.46
C PRO A 412 3.07 13.67 -27.27
N ILE A 413 3.23 14.09 -26.01
CA ILE A 413 3.55 15.48 -25.66
C ILE A 413 4.78 15.56 -24.78
N ARG A 414 5.51 16.68 -24.89
CA ARG A 414 6.57 17.08 -23.96
C ARG A 414 6.29 18.49 -23.42
N VAL A 415 6.90 18.84 -22.29
CA VAL A 415 6.91 20.23 -21.81
C VAL A 415 7.50 21.14 -22.89
N GLN A 416 7.05 22.39 -23.03
CA GLN A 416 7.69 23.33 -23.95
C GLN A 416 9.17 23.53 -23.62
N ASP A 417 9.95 23.79 -24.66
CA ASP A 417 11.36 24.16 -24.52
C ASP A 417 11.51 25.46 -23.73
N PRO A 418 12.49 25.54 -22.81
CA PRO A 418 12.85 26.80 -22.18
C PRO A 418 13.44 27.77 -23.21
N GLU A 419 13.43 29.07 -22.92
CA GLU A 419 13.88 30.13 -23.85
C GLU A 419 15.29 29.87 -24.40
N ASP A 420 16.21 29.40 -23.56
CA ASP A 420 17.62 29.18 -23.89
C ASP A 420 18.02 27.68 -23.93
N GLY A 421 17.07 26.76 -24.17
CA GLY A 421 17.38 25.33 -24.15
C GLY A 421 16.33 24.43 -24.78
N THR A 422 16.36 23.15 -24.43
CA THR A 422 15.38 22.16 -24.90
C THR A 422 14.90 21.28 -23.76
N SER A 423 13.63 20.90 -23.81
CA SER A 423 13.02 19.88 -22.96
C SER A 423 13.31 18.45 -23.43
N GLY A 424 14.11 18.32 -24.50
CA GLY A 424 14.61 17.06 -25.06
C GLY A 424 13.99 16.69 -26.41
N PRO A 425 14.56 15.69 -27.09
CA PRO A 425 14.03 15.22 -28.37
C PRO A 425 12.70 14.50 -28.18
N MET A 426 11.88 14.54 -29.22
CA MET A 426 10.73 13.67 -29.39
C MET A 426 10.76 13.11 -30.83
N SER A 427 9.71 12.40 -31.23
CA SER A 427 9.55 11.88 -32.59
C SER A 427 9.44 13.02 -33.63
N ARG A 428 8.55 12.90 -34.62
CA ARG A 428 8.28 13.99 -35.55
C ARG A 428 7.36 15.01 -34.89
N GLU A 429 7.89 16.17 -34.54
CA GLU A 429 7.09 17.28 -34.03
C GLU A 429 6.12 17.83 -35.06
N ILE A 430 4.92 18.17 -34.59
CA ILE A 430 3.85 18.77 -35.37
C ILE A 430 3.21 19.91 -34.57
N SER A 431 2.31 20.66 -35.20
CA SER A 431 1.61 21.77 -34.56
C SER A 431 0.22 21.34 -34.07
N TRP A 432 -0.32 22.05 -33.09
CA TRP A 432 -1.69 21.83 -32.63
C TRP A 432 -2.73 22.12 -33.72
N GLU A 433 -2.43 23.01 -34.68
CA GLU A 433 -3.24 23.25 -35.88
C GLU A 433 -3.32 22.00 -36.76
N THR A 434 -2.23 21.24 -36.86
CA THR A 434 -2.22 19.97 -37.60
C THR A 434 -3.11 18.93 -36.92
N VAL A 435 -3.02 18.81 -35.59
CA VAL A 435 -3.87 17.91 -34.80
C VAL A 435 -5.34 18.32 -34.91
N ALA A 436 -5.65 19.61 -34.78
CA ALA A 436 -7.00 20.17 -34.93
C ALA A 436 -7.59 19.84 -36.31
N HIS A 437 -6.83 20.09 -37.39
CA HIS A 437 -7.26 19.81 -38.75
C HIS A 437 -7.55 18.31 -38.98
N ARG A 438 -6.68 17.41 -38.49
CA ARG A 438 -6.85 15.96 -38.69
C ARG A 438 -7.98 15.39 -37.84
N SER A 439 -8.11 15.84 -36.59
CA SER A 439 -9.12 15.34 -35.66
C SER A 439 -10.51 15.92 -35.89
N GLY A 440 -10.60 17.13 -36.45
CA GLY A 440 -11.83 17.92 -36.46
C GLY A 440 -12.14 18.60 -35.13
N LEU A 441 -11.20 18.60 -34.16
CA LEU A 441 -11.35 19.29 -32.89
C LEU A 441 -11.06 20.79 -33.01
N PRO A 442 -11.75 21.65 -32.23
CA PRO A 442 -11.42 23.06 -32.16
C PRO A 442 -10.00 23.29 -31.61
N LEU A 443 -9.22 24.14 -32.29
CA LEU A 443 -7.84 24.44 -31.91
C LEU A 443 -7.74 25.08 -30.52
N ASP A 444 -8.67 25.98 -30.19
CA ASP A 444 -8.76 26.66 -28.91
C ASP A 444 -9.02 25.67 -27.76
N GLU A 445 -9.81 24.62 -28.02
CA GLU A 445 -10.04 23.54 -27.06
C GLU A 445 -8.73 22.78 -26.76
N LEU A 446 -8.01 22.34 -27.80
CA LEU A 446 -6.73 21.64 -27.68
C LEU A 446 -5.69 22.48 -26.91
N GLN A 447 -5.54 23.75 -27.28
CA GLN A 447 -4.59 24.67 -26.64
C GLN A 447 -4.93 25.00 -25.18
N ARG A 448 -6.20 24.89 -24.79
CA ARG A 448 -6.67 25.08 -23.41
C ARG A 448 -6.41 23.84 -22.56
N VAL A 449 -6.69 22.65 -23.09
CA VAL A 449 -6.53 21.36 -22.40
C VAL A 449 -5.06 21.00 -22.20
N GLU A 450 -4.22 21.23 -23.21
CA GLU A 450 -2.84 20.73 -23.26
C GLU A 450 -1.83 21.71 -22.64
N ARG A 451 -2.09 22.08 -21.38
CA ARG A 451 -1.17 22.85 -20.53
C ARG A 451 -0.67 21.96 -19.39
N THR A 452 0.58 22.14 -18.94
CA THR A 452 1.08 21.38 -17.77
C THR A 452 0.20 21.65 -16.54
N SER A 453 -0.20 20.62 -15.81
CA SER A 453 -1.04 20.73 -14.61
C SER A 453 -0.36 21.44 -13.43
N THR A 454 0.97 21.42 -13.37
CA THR A 454 1.74 21.95 -12.24
C THR A 454 2.34 23.35 -12.53
N THR A 455 2.80 23.61 -13.76
CA THR A 455 3.52 24.86 -14.12
C THR A 455 2.84 25.69 -15.21
N HIS A 456 1.65 25.28 -15.69
CA HIS A 456 0.88 25.89 -16.79
C HIS A 456 1.64 26.26 -18.10
N ARG A 457 2.80 25.64 -18.37
CA ARG A 457 3.54 25.76 -19.64
C ARG A 457 2.78 25.09 -20.79
N ARG A 458 2.98 25.61 -22.01
CA ARG A 458 2.49 24.97 -23.24
C ARG A 458 3.18 23.62 -23.45
N ARG A 459 2.63 22.80 -24.33
CA ARG A 459 3.16 21.47 -24.68
C ARG A 459 3.61 21.44 -26.14
N ARG A 460 4.77 20.84 -26.36
CA ARG A 460 5.18 20.34 -27.69
C ARG A 460 4.39 19.07 -27.97
N VAL A 461 3.97 18.87 -29.22
CA VAL A 461 3.20 17.71 -29.67
C VAL A 461 3.88 17.07 -30.88
N GLY A 462 3.80 15.75 -30.99
CA GLY A 462 4.44 15.00 -32.07
C GLY A 462 3.56 13.87 -32.57
N GLU A 463 3.95 13.33 -33.71
CA GLU A 463 3.42 12.08 -34.22
C GLU A 463 3.67 10.95 -33.22
N PHE A 464 2.83 9.91 -33.24
CA PHE A 464 3.00 8.77 -32.36
C PHE A 464 4.37 8.09 -32.54
N ASP A 465 5.08 7.89 -31.43
CA ASP A 465 6.43 7.35 -31.44
C ASP A 465 6.40 5.82 -31.28
N TRP A 466 6.36 5.12 -32.41
CA TRP A 466 6.35 3.66 -32.48
C TRP A 466 7.61 3.01 -31.89
N ALA A 467 8.77 3.65 -32.07
CA ALA A 467 10.03 3.14 -31.53
C ALA A 467 10.05 3.24 -30.01
N LEU A 468 9.60 4.37 -29.46
CA LEU A 468 9.43 4.54 -28.02
C LEU A 468 8.42 3.54 -27.47
N LEU A 469 7.25 3.36 -28.12
CA LEU A 469 6.26 2.36 -27.70
C LEU A 469 6.90 0.97 -27.59
N ARG A 470 7.65 0.53 -28.61
CA ARG A 470 8.31 -0.78 -28.60
C ARG A 470 9.34 -0.89 -27.47
N SER A 471 10.17 0.14 -27.26
CA SER A 471 11.14 0.13 -26.16
C SER A 471 10.47 0.12 -24.79
N SER A 472 9.40 0.90 -24.61
CA SER A 472 8.64 0.97 -23.36
C SER A 472 7.94 -0.34 -23.07
N ALA A 473 7.37 -0.98 -24.10
CA ALA A 473 6.78 -2.31 -23.96
C ALA A 473 7.83 -3.37 -23.58
N SER A 474 9.04 -3.29 -24.14
CA SER A 474 10.12 -4.21 -23.78
C SER A 474 10.60 -4.06 -22.33
N LEU A 475 10.59 -2.83 -21.79
CA LEU A 475 11.03 -2.55 -20.42
C LEU A 475 9.96 -2.88 -19.38
N ASN A 476 8.69 -2.66 -19.72
CA ASN A 476 7.58 -2.77 -18.78
C ASN A 476 6.79 -4.08 -18.92
N ALA A 477 6.90 -4.77 -20.05
CA ALA A 477 6.14 -5.98 -20.39
C ALA A 477 4.63 -5.83 -20.06
N PRO A 478 3.93 -4.87 -20.70
CA PRO A 478 2.53 -4.60 -20.41
C PRO A 478 1.67 -5.83 -20.65
N THR A 479 0.75 -6.11 -19.72
CA THR A 479 -0.35 -7.06 -19.97
C THR A 479 -1.50 -6.37 -20.69
N ASP A 480 -1.63 -5.05 -20.48
CA ASP A 480 -2.72 -4.24 -20.99
C ASP A 480 -2.19 -2.83 -21.35
N ILE A 481 -2.75 -2.23 -22.40
CA ILE A 481 -2.56 -0.82 -22.73
C ILE A 481 -3.84 -0.04 -22.42
N ALA A 482 -3.70 1.11 -21.77
CA ALA A 482 -4.74 2.14 -21.75
C ALA A 482 -4.38 3.24 -22.76
N LEU A 483 -5.16 3.36 -23.84
CA LEU A 483 -4.96 4.38 -24.87
C LEU A 483 -5.89 5.57 -24.61
N THR A 484 -5.32 6.73 -24.35
CA THR A 484 -6.07 7.95 -24.02
C THR A 484 -6.06 8.96 -25.15
N PHE A 485 -7.00 9.91 -25.09
CA PHE A 485 -7.20 10.95 -26.11
C PHE A 485 -7.49 10.37 -27.50
N VAL A 486 -8.34 9.35 -27.55
CA VAL A 486 -8.75 8.71 -28.81
C VAL A 486 -9.56 9.69 -29.69
N ASP A 487 -10.18 10.71 -29.11
CA ASP A 487 -10.80 11.81 -29.85
C ASP A 487 -9.80 12.67 -30.63
N TYR A 488 -8.50 12.62 -30.33
CA TYR A 488 -7.50 13.34 -31.11
C TYR A 488 -7.21 12.65 -32.45
N LEU A 489 -7.59 11.38 -32.62
CA LEU A 489 -7.59 10.74 -33.93
C LEU A 489 -8.81 11.20 -34.76
N SER A 490 -9.94 11.46 -34.10
CA SER A 490 -11.18 11.91 -34.71
C SER A 490 -12.18 12.35 -33.64
N VAL A 491 -12.75 13.55 -33.77
CA VAL A 491 -13.76 14.11 -32.86
C VAL A 491 -15.02 13.23 -32.79
N GLN A 492 -15.31 12.50 -33.87
CA GLN A 492 -16.44 11.57 -33.94
C GLN A 492 -16.31 10.43 -32.89
N ASN A 493 -15.10 10.10 -32.45
CA ASN A 493 -14.90 9.08 -31.41
C ASN A 493 -15.48 9.47 -30.05
N ARG A 494 -15.74 10.76 -29.79
CA ARG A 494 -16.24 11.24 -28.48
C ARG A 494 -17.54 10.58 -28.06
N THR A 495 -18.38 10.16 -29.01
CA THR A 495 -19.67 9.54 -28.73
C THR A 495 -19.61 8.02 -28.57
N ALA A 496 -18.46 7.41 -28.85
CA ALA A 496 -18.29 5.97 -28.76
C ALA A 496 -18.34 5.50 -27.30
N SER A 497 -19.11 4.43 -27.10
CA SER A 497 -19.24 3.69 -25.83
C SER A 497 -18.73 2.25 -25.95
N ARG A 498 -18.49 1.79 -27.19
CA ARG A 498 -17.91 0.49 -27.54
C ARG A 498 -16.87 0.68 -28.64
N VAL A 499 -15.95 -0.26 -28.75
CA VAL A 499 -14.83 -0.18 -29.70
C VAL A 499 -15.30 -0.14 -31.14
N GLU A 500 -16.33 -0.92 -31.47
CA GLU A 500 -16.88 -1.06 -32.83
C GLU A 500 -17.51 0.25 -33.34
N GLN A 501 -17.73 1.22 -32.45
CA GLN A 501 -18.28 2.55 -32.78
C GLN A 501 -17.19 3.57 -33.12
N LEU A 502 -15.92 3.23 -32.93
CA LEU A 502 -14.80 4.10 -33.28
C LEU A 502 -14.64 4.20 -34.80
N GLN A 503 -14.06 5.31 -35.27
CA GLN A 503 -13.74 5.46 -36.69
C GLN A 503 -12.74 4.40 -37.15
N GLU A 504 -12.80 4.02 -38.43
CA GLU A 504 -11.99 2.94 -39.00
C GLU A 504 -10.49 3.21 -38.85
N GLU A 505 -10.04 4.44 -39.04
CA GLU A 505 -8.64 4.84 -38.85
C GLU A 505 -8.20 4.66 -37.38
N SER A 506 -9.12 4.87 -36.44
CA SER A 506 -8.84 4.69 -35.01
C SER A 506 -8.71 3.21 -34.66
N LEU A 507 -9.55 2.35 -35.25
CA LEU A 507 -9.45 0.89 -35.10
C LEU A 507 -8.12 0.36 -35.65
N ARG A 508 -7.71 0.80 -36.84
CA ARG A 508 -6.41 0.44 -37.44
C ARG A 508 -5.24 0.90 -36.57
N PHE A 509 -5.30 2.14 -36.05
CA PHE A 509 -4.29 2.66 -35.14
C PHE A 509 -4.18 1.83 -33.85
N ILE A 510 -5.32 1.44 -33.26
CA ILE A 510 -5.35 0.57 -32.07
C ILE A 510 -4.70 -0.78 -32.38
N GLU A 511 -5.03 -1.39 -33.52
CA GLU A 511 -4.43 -2.66 -33.93
C GLU A 511 -2.90 -2.56 -34.09
N GLU A 512 -2.39 -1.46 -34.64
CA GLU A 512 -0.94 -1.22 -34.72
C GLU A 512 -0.31 -1.05 -33.33
N VAL A 513 -0.95 -0.32 -32.42
CA VAL A 513 -0.50 -0.20 -31.02
C VAL A 513 -0.43 -1.58 -30.37
N GLU A 514 -1.46 -2.41 -30.53
CA GLU A 514 -1.50 -3.76 -29.96
C GLU A 514 -0.36 -4.64 -30.49
N ARG A 515 -0.12 -4.61 -31.81
CA ARG A 515 0.95 -5.37 -32.47
C ARG A 515 2.34 -4.92 -32.01
N VAL A 516 2.60 -3.60 -31.95
CA VAL A 516 3.91 -3.06 -31.57
C VAL A 516 4.19 -3.28 -30.08
N ALA A 517 3.19 -3.06 -29.22
CA ALA A 517 3.31 -3.28 -27.79
C ALA A 517 3.34 -4.77 -27.41
N ALA A 518 2.83 -5.64 -28.29
CA ALA A 518 2.55 -7.05 -28.01
C ALA A 518 1.62 -7.22 -26.79
N ALA A 519 0.62 -6.34 -26.66
CA ALA A 519 -0.35 -6.31 -25.59
C ALA A 519 -1.68 -5.70 -26.07
N PRO A 520 -2.84 -6.20 -25.63
CA PRO A 520 -4.13 -5.63 -26.01
C PRO A 520 -4.32 -4.21 -25.48
N VAL A 521 -5.03 -3.37 -26.23
CA VAL A 521 -5.51 -2.06 -25.76
C VAL A 521 -6.81 -2.29 -25.02
N SER A 522 -6.73 -2.55 -23.72
CA SER A 522 -7.87 -2.97 -22.92
C SER A 522 -8.75 -1.81 -22.45
N LEU A 523 -8.21 -0.59 -22.37
CA LEU A 523 -8.94 0.63 -21.96
C LEU A 523 -8.75 1.74 -22.98
N LEU A 524 -9.82 2.46 -23.33
CA LEU A 524 -9.76 3.60 -24.25
C LEU A 524 -10.48 4.80 -23.65
N SER A 525 -9.79 5.93 -23.52
CA SER A 525 -10.43 7.20 -23.16
C SER A 525 -10.72 8.02 -24.42
N VAL A 526 -12.01 8.29 -24.66
CA VAL A 526 -12.49 9.03 -25.83
C VAL A 526 -12.77 10.51 -25.56
N ARG A 527 -12.69 10.95 -24.30
CA ARG A 527 -12.65 12.35 -23.86
C ARG A 527 -12.34 12.41 -22.36
N PHE A 528 -11.99 13.59 -21.85
CA PHE A 528 -11.73 13.79 -20.43
C PHE A 528 -13.02 13.92 -19.61
N GLU A 529 -13.69 12.78 -19.41
CA GLU A 529 -14.87 12.63 -18.55
C GLU A 529 -14.86 11.27 -17.85
N TYR A 530 -15.61 11.14 -16.75
CA TYR A 530 -15.66 9.87 -16.01
C TYR A 530 -16.22 8.70 -16.84
N ARG A 531 -17.35 8.90 -17.54
CA ARG A 531 -18.02 7.86 -18.33
C ARG A 531 -17.51 7.71 -19.76
N ALA A 532 -16.40 8.35 -20.10
CA ALA A 532 -15.81 8.35 -21.44
C ALA A 532 -14.65 7.35 -21.57
N ILE A 533 -14.69 6.27 -20.79
CA ILE A 533 -13.73 5.16 -20.88
C ILE A 533 -14.47 3.93 -21.40
N ILE A 534 -14.01 3.41 -22.54
CA ILE A 534 -14.43 2.12 -23.09
C ILE A 534 -13.54 1.05 -22.45
N ASP A 535 -14.13 0.15 -21.67
CA ASP A 535 -13.44 -0.94 -20.99
C ASP A 535 -13.69 -2.27 -21.70
N ARG A 536 -12.67 -2.77 -22.42
CA ARG A 536 -12.71 -4.03 -23.15
C ARG A 536 -12.37 -5.24 -22.29
N ARG A 537 -11.95 -5.05 -21.02
CA ARG A 537 -11.57 -6.18 -20.14
C ARG A 537 -12.77 -7.07 -19.77
N ARG A 538 -13.99 -6.55 -19.96
CA ARG A 538 -15.25 -7.21 -19.59
C ARG A 538 -15.99 -7.86 -20.76
N TRP A 539 -15.40 -7.88 -21.96
CA TRP A 539 -16.05 -8.28 -23.21
C TRP A 539 -15.28 -9.38 -23.94
#